data_AF-A0A0Q4YR24-F1
#
_entry.id   AF-A0A0Q4YR24-F1
#
_cell.length_a   1.000
_cell.length_b   1.000
_cell.length_c   1.000
_cell.angle_alpha   90.00
_cell.angle_beta   90.00
_cell.angle_gamma   90.00
#
_symmetry.space_group_name_H-M   'P 1'
#
loop_
_entity.id
_entity.type
_entity.pdbx_description
1 polymer ?
#
loop_
_entity_poly.entity_id
_entity_poly.type
_entity_poly.pdbx_seq_one_letter_code
_entity_poly.pdbx_strand_id
1 'polypeptide(L)'
;MPAPLPLTRMLRLTPHACLGLALAGCVSAGNPPPPVAIVTDLASVTTCAFIAPVGAPTFVPGARPPSGYEAFQDALRRRTAALGGTHLYLTNPSAGWGGASAIGSAYRCRQASSDPRSDAARRFATA
;
A
#
# COMPACT_ATOMS: atom_id res chain seq x y z
N MET A 1 -58.33 -21.94 -6.82
CA MET A 1 -57.58 -21.80 -8.09
C MET A 1 -57.73 -20.36 -8.58
N PRO A 2 -56.72 -19.78 -9.26
CA PRO A 2 -56.05 -18.47 -9.05
C PRO A 2 -56.91 -17.23 -9.38
N ALA A 3 -56.75 -16.06 -8.74
CA ALA A 3 -55.73 -15.00 -8.90
C ALA A 3 -55.90 -14.16 -10.21
N PRO A 4 -55.23 -13.00 -10.39
CA PRO A 4 -55.36 -11.77 -9.61
C PRO A 4 -55.33 -10.46 -10.46
N LEU A 5 -55.69 -9.36 -9.80
CA LEU A 5 -55.14 -7.98 -9.86
C LEU A 5 -55.20 -7.09 -11.13
N PRO A 6 -55.46 -5.76 -10.92
CA PRO A 6 -55.49 -4.73 -11.95
C PRO A 6 -54.08 -4.14 -12.21
N LEU A 7 -53.74 -3.90 -13.49
CA LEU A 7 -52.48 -3.31 -13.88
C LEU A 7 -52.57 -1.79 -14.06
N THR A 8 -51.68 -1.16 -13.34
CA THR A 8 -51.45 0.24 -13.04
C THR A 8 -51.21 1.13 -14.27
N ARG A 9 -52.10 2.11 -14.42
CA ARG A 9 -51.91 3.52 -14.82
C ARG A 9 -50.47 3.93 -15.17
N MET A 10 -50.23 4.14 -16.47
CA MET A 10 -49.07 4.82 -17.03
C MET A 10 -48.90 6.23 -16.43
N LEU A 11 -47.80 6.45 -15.70
CA LEU A 11 -47.34 7.77 -15.31
C LEU A 11 -46.12 8.14 -16.14
N ARG A 12 -46.28 9.23 -16.90
CA ARG A 12 -45.29 9.88 -17.77
C ARG A 12 -44.07 10.31 -16.96
N LEU A 13 -42.87 9.94 -17.42
CA LEU A 13 -41.60 10.48 -16.92
C LEU A 13 -40.79 11.08 -18.08
N THR A 14 -40.50 12.35 -17.90
CA THR A 14 -39.84 13.36 -18.73
C THR A 14 -38.42 12.99 -19.17
N PRO A 15 -38.00 13.30 -20.42
CA PRO A 15 -36.71 12.87 -20.98
C PRO A 15 -35.65 14.00 -20.96
N HIS A 16 -35.30 14.58 -19.82
CA HIS A 16 -34.32 15.71 -19.79
C HIS A 16 -33.45 15.72 -18.52
N ALA A 17 -32.60 14.71 -18.29
CA ALA A 17 -31.63 14.77 -17.18
C ALA A 17 -30.40 13.83 -17.29
N CYS A 18 -29.95 13.43 -18.49
CA CYS A 18 -28.79 12.53 -18.61
C CYS A 18 -27.56 13.14 -19.32
N LEU A 19 -27.52 14.46 -19.55
CA LEU A 19 -26.45 15.11 -20.32
C LEU A 19 -25.70 16.18 -19.52
N GLY A 20 -25.38 15.91 -18.26
CA GLY A 20 -24.59 16.81 -17.43
C GLY A 20 -23.76 16.06 -16.40
N LEU A 21 -22.44 16.29 -16.44
CA LEU A 21 -21.42 15.87 -15.47
C LEU A 21 -20.92 14.40 -15.53
N ALA A 22 -20.40 14.00 -16.69
CA ALA A 22 -19.36 12.96 -16.78
C ALA A 22 -17.93 13.54 -16.63
N LEU A 23 -17.75 14.47 -15.68
CA LEU A 23 -16.45 15.01 -15.25
C LEU A 23 -16.12 14.53 -13.82
N ALA A 24 -16.48 13.28 -13.52
CA ALA A 24 -15.89 12.56 -12.39
C ALA A 24 -14.41 12.34 -12.75
N GLY A 25 -13.58 13.35 -12.46
CA GLY A 25 -12.15 13.20 -12.45
C GLY A 25 -11.84 12.02 -11.56
N CYS A 26 -11.28 10.96 -12.15
CA CYS A 26 -10.55 9.95 -11.41
C CYS A 26 -9.43 10.70 -10.68
N VAL A 27 -9.69 11.15 -9.46
CA VAL A 27 -8.65 11.40 -8.47
C VAL A 27 -7.94 10.06 -8.36
N SER A 28 -6.82 9.97 -9.08
CA SER A 28 -5.83 8.94 -8.88
C SER A 28 -5.24 9.24 -7.50
N ALA A 29 -5.93 8.77 -6.46
CA ALA A 29 -5.45 8.79 -5.11
C ALA A 29 -4.15 7.97 -5.13
N GLY A 30 -3.02 8.66 -5.19
CA GLY A 30 -1.71 8.03 -5.08
C GLY A 30 -1.69 7.28 -3.77
N ASN A 31 -1.75 5.95 -3.84
CA ASN A 31 -1.73 5.10 -2.65
C ASN A 31 -0.44 5.42 -1.88
N PRO A 32 -0.53 5.96 -0.66
CA PRO A 32 0.66 6.26 0.12
C PRO A 32 1.49 4.97 0.28
N PRO A 33 2.82 5.05 0.27
CA PRO A 33 3.65 3.87 0.42
C PRO A 33 3.28 3.17 1.73
N PRO A 34 3.21 1.82 1.73
CA PRO A 34 2.82 1.07 2.92
C PRO A 34 3.79 1.33 4.08
N PRO A 35 3.32 1.24 5.33
CA PRO A 35 4.11 1.54 6.52
C PRO A 35 5.15 0.44 6.79
N VAL A 36 6.18 0.39 5.94
CA VAL A 36 7.34 -0.49 6.08
C VAL A 36 8.48 0.36 6.63
N ALA A 37 9.04 -0.07 7.76
CA ALA A 37 10.21 0.55 8.36
C ALA A 37 11.46 0.18 7.56
N ILE A 38 12.17 1.18 7.05
CA ILE A 38 13.48 0.97 6.44
C ILE A 38 14.52 1.06 7.55
N VAL A 39 15.33 0.02 7.69
CA VAL A 39 16.38 -0.07 8.71
C VAL A 39 17.72 -0.35 8.05
N THR A 40 18.78 0.26 8.57
CA THR A 40 20.16 0.06 8.11
C THR A 40 21.01 -0.69 9.13
N ASP A 41 20.48 -0.86 10.34
CA ASP A 41 21.07 -1.65 11.40
C ASP A 41 20.45 -3.05 11.42
N LEU A 42 21.30 -4.08 11.41
CA LEU A 42 20.87 -5.46 11.43
C LEU A 42 20.26 -5.84 12.79
N ALA A 43 20.73 -5.23 13.89
CA ALA A 43 20.22 -5.54 15.24
C ALA A 43 18.71 -5.28 15.33
N SER A 44 18.21 -4.28 14.62
CA SER A 44 16.79 -3.91 14.51
C SER A 44 15.88 -4.99 13.90
N VAL A 45 16.42 -6.00 13.21
CA VAL A 45 15.65 -7.11 12.60
C VAL A 45 16.04 -8.50 13.12
N THR A 46 16.94 -8.58 14.09
CA THR A 46 17.43 -9.87 14.64
C THR A 46 16.33 -10.73 15.24
N THR A 47 15.27 -10.12 15.78
CA THR A 47 14.11 -10.82 16.37
C THR A 47 12.98 -11.06 15.37
N CYS A 48 13.19 -10.69 14.10
CA CYS A 48 12.17 -10.73 13.06
C CYS A 48 12.35 -11.94 12.15
N ALA A 49 11.24 -12.45 11.61
CA ALA A 49 11.29 -13.55 10.65
C ALA A 49 11.72 -13.02 9.28
N PHE A 50 12.79 -13.58 8.72
CA PHE A 50 13.15 -13.31 7.33
C PHE A 50 12.07 -13.85 6.39
N ILE A 51 11.71 -13.07 5.36
CA ILE A 51 10.71 -13.45 4.37
C ILE A 51 11.38 -13.76 3.03
N ALA A 52 12.06 -12.77 2.46
CA ALA A 52 12.64 -12.86 1.13
C ALA A 52 13.64 -11.72 0.89
N PRO A 53 14.62 -11.91 -0.01
CA PRO A 53 15.42 -10.80 -0.50
C PRO A 53 14.56 -9.86 -1.36
N VAL A 54 14.84 -8.57 -1.28
CA VAL A 54 14.18 -7.50 -2.05
C VAL A 54 15.27 -6.60 -2.64
N GLY A 55 15.55 -6.82 -3.92
CA GLY A 55 16.51 -6.00 -4.67
C GLY A 55 15.84 -4.82 -5.38
N ALA A 56 16.69 -3.97 -5.95
CA ALA A 56 16.29 -2.89 -6.83
C ALA A 56 15.22 -3.36 -7.85
N PRO A 57 14.23 -2.51 -8.18
CA PRO A 57 13.25 -2.84 -9.19
C PRO A 57 13.98 -3.18 -10.50
N THR A 58 13.51 -4.21 -11.20
CA THR A 58 14.07 -4.61 -12.50
C THR A 58 14.11 -3.39 -13.41
N PHE A 59 15.30 -3.08 -13.94
CA PHE A 59 15.43 -2.06 -14.96
C PHE A 59 14.67 -2.53 -16.19
N VAL A 60 13.56 -1.86 -16.50
CA VAL A 60 12.80 -2.10 -17.72
C VAL A 60 13.29 -1.09 -18.75
N PRO A 61 13.90 -1.52 -19.88
CA PRO A 61 14.32 -0.61 -20.94
C PRO A 61 13.15 0.28 -21.39
N GLY A 62 13.35 1.60 -21.39
CA GLY A 62 12.32 2.59 -21.74
C GLY A 62 11.43 3.03 -20.57
N ALA A 63 11.43 2.33 -19.44
CA ALA A 63 10.83 2.83 -18.21
C ALA A 63 11.81 3.79 -17.53
N ARG A 64 11.35 4.98 -17.15
CA ARG A 64 12.17 5.90 -16.35
C ARG A 64 12.41 5.23 -14.99
N PRO A 65 13.67 4.96 -14.60
CA PRO A 65 13.92 4.52 -13.24
C PRO A 65 13.36 5.58 -12.28
N PRO A 66 12.90 5.19 -11.07
CA PRO A 66 12.50 6.16 -10.07
C PRO A 66 13.62 7.20 -9.93
N SER A 67 13.37 8.42 -10.41
CA SER A 67 14.36 9.49 -10.39
C SER A 67 14.37 10.05 -8.97
N GLY A 68 15.27 9.51 -8.15
CA GLY A 68 15.42 9.91 -6.77
C GLY A 68 15.42 8.73 -5.81
N TYR A 69 16.18 8.90 -4.74
CA TYR A 69 16.34 7.89 -3.69
C TYR A 69 15.02 7.57 -2.98
N GLU A 70 14.13 8.55 -2.81
CA GLU A 70 12.80 8.36 -2.18
C GLU A 70 11.89 7.46 -3.01
N ALA A 71 11.75 7.71 -4.30
CA ALA A 71 10.91 6.89 -5.18
C ALA A 71 11.42 5.44 -5.27
N PHE A 72 12.74 5.24 -5.17
CA PHE A 72 13.36 3.94 -5.04
C PHE A 72 13.00 3.26 -3.71
N GLN A 73 13.12 3.97 -2.58
CA GLN A 73 12.70 3.47 -1.28
C GLN A 73 11.21 3.10 -1.25
N ASP A 74 10.34 3.90 -1.84
CA ASP A 74 8.91 3.62 -1.93
C ASP A 74 8.60 2.38 -2.75
N ALA A 75 9.33 2.13 -3.84
CA ALA A 75 9.21 0.90 -4.60
C ALA A 75 9.59 -0.32 -3.75
N LEU A 76 10.65 -0.23 -2.96
CA LEU A 76 11.06 -1.30 -2.06
C LEU A 76 10.11 -1.50 -0.88
N ARG A 77 9.54 -0.42 -0.31
CA ARG A 77 8.49 -0.52 0.73
C ARG A 77 7.28 -1.24 0.18
N ARG A 78 6.81 -0.87 -1.02
CA ARG A 78 5.69 -1.54 -1.69
C ARG A 78 5.97 -3.03 -1.92
N ARG A 79 7.16 -3.37 -2.40
CA ARG A 79 7.54 -4.78 -2.62
C ARG A 79 7.63 -5.56 -1.32
N THR A 80 8.21 -4.96 -0.28
CA THR A 80 8.28 -5.55 1.07
C THR A 80 6.89 -5.81 1.64
N ALA A 81 5.99 -4.83 1.54
CA ALA A 81 4.62 -4.98 2.01
C ALA A 81 3.82 -6.02 1.21
N ALA A 82 4.02 -6.10 -0.10
CA ALA A 82 3.40 -7.13 -0.95
C ALA A 82 3.82 -8.55 -0.55
N LEU A 83 5.02 -8.71 0.03
CA LEU A 83 5.50 -9.97 0.61
C LEU A 83 5.01 -10.18 2.06
N GLY A 84 4.21 -9.27 2.61
CA GLY A 84 3.78 -9.26 4.01
C GLY A 84 4.90 -8.94 5.00
N GLY A 85 5.90 -8.19 4.54
CA GLY A 85 6.96 -7.63 5.37
C GLY A 85 6.57 -6.33 6.03
N THR A 86 7.20 -6.06 7.16
CA THR A 86 7.01 -4.85 7.98
C THR A 86 8.30 -4.05 8.08
N HIS A 87 9.45 -4.71 7.93
CA HIS A 87 10.77 -4.11 7.99
C HIS A 87 11.54 -4.48 6.73
N LEU A 88 12.24 -3.50 6.19
CA LEU A 88 13.16 -3.64 5.08
C LEU A 88 14.55 -3.29 5.58
N TYR A 89 15.41 -4.30 5.69
CA TYR A 89 16.82 -4.08 5.95
C TYR A 89 17.53 -3.74 4.64
N LEU A 90 18.15 -2.56 4.55
CA LEU A 90 18.93 -2.13 3.39
C LEU A 90 20.42 -2.20 3.69
N THR A 91 21.17 -2.85 2.80
CA THR A 91 22.63 -2.83 2.81
C THR A 91 23.16 -2.00 1.66
N ASN A 92 24.16 -1.15 1.97
CA ASN A 92 24.88 -0.30 1.03
C ASN A 92 24.00 0.49 0.05
N PRO A 93 22.99 1.25 0.54
CA PRO A 93 22.18 2.07 -0.35
C PRO A 93 23.06 3.12 -1.04
N SER A 94 23.01 3.14 -2.37
CA SER A 94 23.79 4.07 -3.20
C SER A 94 22.85 4.79 -4.17
N ALA A 95 23.01 6.10 -4.32
CA ALA A 95 22.26 6.90 -5.28
C ALA A 95 23.20 7.81 -6.07
N GLY A 96 22.98 7.92 -7.38
CA GLY A 96 23.76 8.78 -8.26
C GLY A 96 23.05 9.08 -9.57
N TRP A 97 23.77 9.70 -10.51
CA TRP A 97 23.25 10.07 -11.83
C TRP A 97 22.70 8.89 -12.63
N GLY A 98 23.20 7.66 -12.38
CA GLY A 98 22.71 6.42 -13.00
C GLY A 98 21.49 5.78 -12.31
N GLY A 99 20.96 6.39 -11.25
CA GLY A 99 19.84 5.87 -10.47
C GLY A 99 20.23 5.47 -9.03
N ALA A 100 19.27 4.92 -8.31
CA ALA A 100 19.46 4.37 -6.97
C ALA A 100 19.50 2.83 -7.01
N SER A 101 20.43 2.26 -6.25
CA SER A 101 20.58 0.82 -6.09
C SER A 101 20.80 0.48 -4.62
N ALA A 102 20.21 -0.64 -4.20
CA ALA A 102 20.43 -1.22 -2.89
C ALA A 102 20.07 -2.71 -2.95
N ILE A 103 20.73 -3.49 -2.11
CA ILE A 103 20.32 -4.86 -1.81
C ILE A 103 19.56 -4.79 -0.50
N GLY A 104 18.35 -5.32 -0.49
CA GLY A 104 17.50 -5.34 0.68
C GLY A 104 17.02 -6.73 1.05
N SER A 105 16.59 -6.87 2.29
CA SER A 105 15.94 -8.07 2.82
C SER A 105 14.65 -7.69 3.54
N ALA A 106 13.56 -8.39 3.22
CA ALA A 106 12.25 -8.19 3.82
C ALA A 106 12.11 -9.06 5.07
N TYR A 107 11.66 -8.44 6.16
CA TYR A 107 11.43 -9.08 7.44
C TYR A 107 10.00 -8.84 7.94
N ARG A 108 9.45 -9.86 8.60
CA ARG A 108 8.23 -9.76 9.39
C ARG A 108 8.61 -9.68 10.86
N CYS A 109 8.61 -8.47 11.40
CA CYS A 109 8.67 -8.28 12.84
C CYS A 109 7.26 -8.42 13.38
N ARG A 110 7.10 -9.20 14.46
CA ARG A 110 5.89 -9.10 15.26
C ARG A 110 5.97 -7.75 15.97
N GLN A 111 5.35 -6.74 15.38
CA GLN A 111 5.17 -5.50 16.11
C GLN A 111 4.40 -5.85 17.39
N ALA A 112 4.87 -5.36 18.53
CA ALA A 112 4.09 -5.39 19.77
C ALA A 112 2.76 -4.61 19.67
N SER A 113 2.43 -4.05 18.49
CA SER A 113 1.30 -3.16 18.19
C SER A 113 0.04 -3.84 17.65
N SER A 114 0.02 -5.17 17.51
CA SER A 114 -1.22 -5.89 17.17
C SER A 114 -1.54 -7.00 18.17
N ASP A 115 -1.01 -6.91 19.39
CA ASP A 115 -1.50 -7.72 20.50
C ASP A 115 -2.72 -7.00 21.09
N PRO A 116 -3.95 -7.55 21.01
CA PRO A 116 -5.13 -6.96 21.63
C PRO A 116 -4.96 -6.72 23.15
N ARG A 117 -3.99 -7.38 23.81
CA ARG A 117 -3.60 -7.04 25.20
C ARG A 117 -2.94 -5.67 25.35
N SER A 118 -2.11 -5.25 24.40
CA SER A 118 -1.43 -3.95 24.46
C SER A 118 -2.40 -2.79 24.21
N ASP A 119 -3.41 -3.00 23.37
CA ASP A 119 -4.49 -2.03 23.14
C ASP A 119 -5.44 -1.93 24.34
N ALA A 120 -5.75 -3.07 24.99
CA ALA A 120 -6.54 -3.07 26.23
C ALA A 120 -5.79 -2.32 27.35
N ALA A 121 -4.49 -2.57 27.52
CA ALA A 121 -3.68 -1.90 28.54
C ALA A 121 -3.59 -0.37 28.34
N ARG A 122 -3.51 0.10 27.09
CA ARG A 122 -3.53 1.55 26.79
C ARG A 122 -4.86 2.21 27.14
N ARG A 123 -5.99 1.53 26.93
CA ARG A 123 -7.32 2.10 27.21
C ARG A 123 -7.57 2.29 28.71
N PHE A 124 -7.03 1.41 29.55
CA PHE A 124 -7.14 1.54 31.02
C PHE A 124 -6.23 2.62 31.60
N ALA A 125 -5.13 2.98 30.94
CA ALA A 125 -4.21 4.01 31.44
C ALA A 125 -4.70 5.45 31.21
N THR A 126 -5.77 5.63 30.44
CA THR A 126 -6.38 6.94 30.12
C THR A 126 -7.74 7.16 30.76
N ALA A 127 -8.16 6.27 31.68
CA ALA A 127 -9.39 6.39 32.46
C ALA A 127 -9.04 6.66 33.93
#